data_AF-A0A8T4UPX5-F1
#
_entry.id   AF-A0A8T4UPX5-F1
#
_cell.length_a   1.000
_cell.length_b   1.000
_cell.length_c   1.000
_cell.angle_alpha   90.00
_cell.angle_beta   90.00
_cell.angle_gamma   90.00
#
_symmetry.space_group_name_H-M   'P 1'
#
loop_
_entity.id
_entity.type
_entity.pdbx_description
1 polymer ?
#
loop_
_entity_poly.entity_id
_entity_poly.type
_entity_poly.pdbx_seq_one_letter_code
_entity_poly.pdbx_strand_id
1 'polypeptide(L)'
;MKPVEFIARERVPALHDAFPHAHFYDTSTHAPLARDLAYVENFNLLSPFIPYGNIPIPGRSSQVSDSVEGVWQGLKIIRGRIDESYFRGKGRQRKGRVQGHLLGEKKMGYVEARNRIFVPSYAHMLALNQDPQDLLEQVYDRARADERQFFFDVDHNPNISNTNSALAHSSVLVNIINEVLGCSANNSRSRYARHL
;
A
#
# COMPACT_ATOMS: atom_id res chain seq x y z
N MET A 1 -4.11 -12.29 -19.39
CA MET A 1 -4.05 -11.86 -17.99
C MET A 1 -3.58 -10.43 -18.02
N LYS A 2 -4.47 -9.53 -17.63
CA LYS A 2 -4.26 -8.10 -17.77
C LYS A 2 -3.65 -7.55 -16.49
N PRO A 3 -2.61 -6.71 -16.57
CA PRO A 3 -2.13 -6.00 -15.39
C PRO A 3 -3.23 -5.08 -14.84
N VAL A 4 -3.22 -4.87 -13.53
CA VAL A 4 -4.04 -3.86 -12.89
C VAL A 4 -3.31 -2.51 -12.92
N GLU A 5 -4.05 -1.41 -12.93
CA GLU A 5 -3.48 -0.08 -13.16
C GLU A 5 -3.72 0.85 -11.97
N PHE A 6 -2.69 1.62 -11.58
CA PHE A 6 -2.85 2.74 -10.65
C PHE A 6 -3.26 3.99 -11.42
N ILE A 7 -4.26 4.72 -10.92
CA ILE A 7 -4.71 5.98 -11.49
C ILE A 7 -4.84 7.06 -10.42
N ALA A 8 -4.76 8.32 -10.83
CA ALA A 8 -5.17 9.43 -10.00
C ALA A 8 -6.70 9.42 -9.83
N ARG A 9 -7.18 9.65 -8.61
CA ARG A 9 -8.60 9.64 -8.23
C ARG A 9 -9.46 10.50 -9.16
N GLU A 10 -8.95 11.64 -9.59
CA GLU A 10 -9.67 12.62 -10.41
C GLU A 10 -9.98 12.08 -11.82
N ARG A 11 -9.27 11.03 -12.26
CA ARG A 11 -9.49 10.38 -13.55
C ARG A 11 -10.62 9.35 -13.53
N VAL A 12 -11.13 8.97 -12.35
CA VAL A 12 -12.13 7.89 -12.20
C VAL A 12 -13.38 8.14 -13.06
N PRO A 13 -14.04 9.31 -13.05
CA PRO A 13 -15.23 9.53 -13.88
C PRO A 13 -14.93 9.41 -15.38
N ALA A 14 -13.89 10.09 -15.87
CA ALA A 14 -13.53 10.06 -17.28
C ALA A 14 -13.12 8.66 -17.78
N LEU A 15 -12.48 7.86 -16.91
CA LEU A 15 -12.13 6.47 -17.23
C LEU A 15 -13.35 5.54 -17.19
N HIS A 16 -14.33 5.80 -16.31
CA HIS A 16 -15.58 5.05 -16.32
C HIS A 16 -16.37 5.33 -17.60
N ASP A 17 -16.45 6.58 -18.06
CA ASP A 17 -17.09 6.94 -19.33
C ASP A 17 -16.44 6.23 -20.53
N ALA A 18 -15.10 6.13 -20.53
CA ALA A 18 -14.35 5.45 -21.58
C ALA A 18 -14.41 3.91 -21.48
N PHE A 19 -14.52 3.37 -20.27
CA PHE A 19 -14.48 1.95 -19.96
C PHE A 19 -15.57 1.59 -18.94
N PRO A 20 -16.86 1.57 -19.35
CA PRO A 20 -17.98 1.41 -18.41
C PRO A 20 -18.03 0.04 -17.72
N HIS A 21 -17.32 -0.95 -18.26
CA HIS A 21 -17.20 -2.29 -17.69
C HIS A 21 -15.88 -2.53 -16.94
N ALA A 22 -15.06 -1.49 -16.75
CA ALA A 22 -13.86 -1.59 -15.90
C ALA A 22 -14.24 -1.55 -14.42
N HIS A 23 -13.43 -2.20 -13.59
CA HIS A 23 -13.56 -2.19 -12.14
C HIS A 23 -12.71 -1.07 -11.54
N PHE A 24 -13.25 -0.38 -10.54
CA PHE A 24 -12.63 0.76 -9.89
C PHE A 24 -12.59 0.55 -8.39
N TYR A 25 -11.40 0.54 -7.79
CA TYR A 25 -11.19 0.22 -6.38
C TYR A 25 -10.68 1.44 -5.61
N ASP A 26 -11.50 1.94 -4.68
CA ASP A 26 -11.07 2.98 -3.74
C ASP A 26 -10.37 2.33 -2.54
N THR A 27 -9.04 2.43 -2.52
CA THR A 27 -8.20 1.87 -1.45
C THR A 27 -7.89 2.89 -0.36
N SER A 28 -8.49 4.08 -0.41
CA SER A 28 -8.35 5.09 0.63
C SER A 28 -8.91 4.56 1.95
N THR A 29 -8.30 4.92 3.09
CA THR A 29 -8.75 4.46 4.42
C THR A 29 -10.24 4.72 4.71
N HIS A 30 -10.81 5.78 4.13
CA HIS A 30 -12.22 6.12 4.28
C HIS A 30 -13.08 5.80 3.05
N ALA A 31 -12.45 5.40 1.94
CA ALA A 31 -13.03 5.12 0.63
C ALA A 31 -14.17 6.08 0.24
N PRO A 32 -13.92 7.40 0.14
CA PRO A 32 -14.97 8.37 -0.14
C PRO A 32 -15.65 8.13 -1.49
N LEU A 33 -14.92 7.79 -2.56
CA LEU A 33 -15.54 7.60 -3.87
C LEU A 33 -16.41 6.35 -3.94
N ALA A 34 -16.08 5.30 -3.19
CA ALA A 34 -16.97 4.13 -3.08
C ALA A 34 -18.30 4.43 -2.38
N ARG A 35 -18.39 5.54 -1.63
CA ARG A 35 -19.66 6.02 -1.05
C ARG A 35 -20.46 6.87 -2.03
N ASP A 36 -19.75 7.64 -2.85
CA ASP A 36 -20.36 8.65 -3.73
C ASP A 36 -20.70 8.10 -5.12
N LEU A 37 -20.01 7.05 -5.57
CA LEU A 37 -20.09 6.49 -6.92
C LEU A 37 -20.40 4.99 -6.87
N ALA A 38 -21.57 4.60 -7.37
CA ALA A 38 -22.05 3.21 -7.30
C ALA A 38 -21.20 2.19 -8.09
N TYR A 39 -20.40 2.65 -9.05
CA TYR A 39 -19.50 1.82 -9.86
C TYR A 39 -18.09 1.72 -9.27
N VAL A 40 -17.85 2.30 -8.09
CA VAL A 40 -16.59 2.22 -7.36
C VAL A 40 -16.76 1.28 -6.16
N GLU A 41 -15.89 0.29 -6.07
CA GLU A 41 -15.89 -0.70 -4.99
C GLU A 41 -15.04 -0.23 -3.81
N ASN A 42 -15.53 -0.49 -2.60
CA ASN A 42 -14.83 -0.14 -1.36
C ASN A 42 -13.76 -1.18 -1.03
N PHE A 43 -12.50 -0.79 -1.20
CA PHE A 43 -11.33 -1.62 -0.93
C PHE A 43 -10.48 -1.02 0.22
N ASN A 44 -11.13 -0.31 1.15
CA ASN A 44 -10.45 0.33 2.27
C ASN A 44 -9.73 -0.65 3.22
N LEU A 45 -10.09 -1.92 3.22
CA LEU A 45 -9.41 -2.98 3.97
C LEU A 45 -7.98 -3.22 3.44
N LEU A 46 -7.68 -2.84 2.19
CA LEU A 46 -6.32 -2.85 1.68
C LEU A 46 -5.48 -1.66 2.15
N SER A 47 -6.04 -0.68 2.88
CA SER A 47 -5.30 0.49 3.33
C SER A 47 -4.23 0.14 4.38
N PRO A 48 -3.00 0.71 4.29
CA PRO A 48 -1.93 0.47 5.27
C PRO A 48 -2.22 1.03 6.68
N PHE A 49 -3.31 1.80 6.83
CA PHE A 49 -3.76 2.37 8.10
C PHE A 49 -4.64 1.43 8.93
N ILE A 50 -5.12 0.32 8.36
CA ILE A 50 -6.02 -0.62 9.06
C ILE A 50 -5.22 -1.41 10.11
N PRO A 51 -5.71 -1.52 11.37
CA PRO A 51 -4.99 -2.18 12.44
C PRO A 51 -5.20 -3.70 12.44
N TYR A 52 -4.52 -4.39 11.53
CA TYR A 52 -4.57 -5.86 11.42
C TYR A 52 -3.79 -6.62 12.50
N GLY A 53 -2.85 -5.97 13.20
CA GLY A 53 -2.01 -6.67 14.17
C GLY A 53 -0.84 -7.41 13.52
N ASN A 54 0.08 -7.87 14.37
CA ASN A 54 1.12 -8.86 14.02
C ASN A 54 2.05 -8.50 12.85
N ILE A 55 2.15 -7.23 12.43
CA ILE A 55 3.06 -6.81 11.37
C ILE A 55 4.47 -6.67 11.97
N PRO A 56 5.48 -7.47 11.55
CA PRO A 56 6.82 -7.40 12.10
C PRO A 56 7.45 -6.03 11.90
N ILE A 57 8.15 -5.53 12.92
CA ILE A 57 8.87 -4.26 12.84
C ILE A 57 10.29 -4.54 12.32
N PRO A 58 10.66 -4.04 11.13
CA PRO A 58 11.96 -4.31 10.54
C PRO A 58 13.12 -3.90 11.46
N GLY A 59 14.07 -4.82 11.65
CA GLY A 59 15.25 -4.60 12.50
C GLY A 59 14.98 -4.66 14.00
N ARG A 60 13.81 -5.14 14.44
CA ARG A 60 13.45 -5.30 15.86
C ARG A 60 12.88 -6.69 16.10
N SER A 61 13.70 -7.58 16.67
CA SER A 61 13.29 -8.96 16.94
C SER A 61 12.05 -8.99 17.84
N SER A 62 11.06 -9.80 17.46
CA SER A 62 9.86 -10.09 18.25
C SER A 62 8.95 -8.90 18.56
N GLN A 63 9.20 -7.72 17.95
CA GLN A 63 8.28 -6.59 18.03
C GLN A 63 7.38 -6.54 16.80
N VAL A 64 6.11 -6.24 17.03
CA VAL A 64 5.08 -6.12 16.00
C VAL A 64 4.36 -4.79 16.12
N SER A 65 3.74 -4.37 15.03
CA SER A 65 2.83 -3.24 14.96
C SER A 65 1.43 -3.68 14.51
N ASP A 66 0.44 -2.93 14.93
CA ASP A 66 -0.94 -3.14 14.54
C ASP A 66 -1.22 -2.71 13.10
N SER A 67 -0.47 -1.76 12.53
CA SER A 67 -0.67 -1.30 11.14
C SER A 67 0.66 -1.02 10.43
N VAL A 68 0.64 -1.08 9.10
CA VAL A 68 1.81 -0.75 8.25
C VAL A 68 2.22 0.71 8.47
N GLU A 69 1.23 1.61 8.55
CA GLU A 69 1.46 3.01 8.88
C GLU A 69 2.03 3.17 10.30
N GLY A 70 1.63 2.31 11.25
CA GLY A 70 2.22 2.25 12.58
C GLY A 70 3.72 1.94 12.55
N VAL A 71 4.15 0.95 11.76
CA VAL A 71 5.58 0.67 11.52
C VAL A 71 6.27 1.91 10.93
N TRP A 72 5.70 2.48 9.87
CA TRP A 72 6.28 3.62 9.16
C TRP A 72 6.47 4.83 10.07
N GLN A 73 5.43 5.20 10.81
CA GLN A 73 5.42 6.38 11.67
C GLN A 73 6.18 6.17 12.96
N GLY A 74 6.18 4.95 13.50
CA GLY A 74 6.93 4.59 14.68
C GLY A 74 8.44 4.61 14.44
N LEU A 75 8.90 4.14 13.28
CA LEU A 75 10.33 4.16 12.91
C LEU A 75 10.80 5.52 12.35
N LYS A 76 9.89 6.47 12.12
CA LYS A 76 10.19 7.81 11.62
C LYS A 76 10.97 8.62 12.66
N ILE A 77 12.14 9.14 12.26
CA ILE A 77 13.00 9.95 13.13
C ILE A 77 12.59 11.41 13.05
N ILE A 78 12.18 11.98 14.19
CA ILE A 78 11.88 13.40 14.37
C ILE A 78 12.57 13.85 15.66
N ARG A 79 13.32 14.96 15.59
CA ARG A 79 14.12 15.47 16.72
C ARG A 79 15.04 14.39 17.32
N GLY A 80 15.69 13.60 16.46
CA GLY A 80 16.66 12.57 16.84
C GLY A 80 16.06 11.29 17.39
N ARG A 81 14.73 11.15 17.48
CA ARG A 81 14.07 10.00 18.11
C ARG A 81 12.94 9.40 17.27
N ILE A 82 12.80 8.08 17.41
CA ILE A 82 11.62 7.31 16.98
C ILE A 82 10.49 7.46 18.00
N ASP A 83 9.33 6.85 17.74
CA ASP A 83 8.19 6.89 18.66
C ASP A 83 7.38 5.59 18.61
N GLU A 84 7.72 4.65 19.50
CA GLU A 84 7.15 3.30 19.53
C GLU A 84 5.66 3.28 19.89
N SER A 85 5.11 4.39 20.42
CA SER A 85 3.66 4.48 20.68
C SER A 85 2.82 4.37 19.41
N TYR A 86 3.40 4.63 18.24
CA TYR A 86 2.74 4.51 16.94
C TYR A 86 2.60 3.07 16.48
N PHE A 87 3.29 2.12 17.11
CA PHE A 87 3.14 0.71 16.76
C PHE A 87 1.75 0.16 17.12
N ARG A 88 1.02 0.82 18.02
CA ARG A 88 -0.29 0.38 18.52
C ARG A 88 -1.44 1.18 17.91
N GLY A 89 -2.52 0.45 17.60
CA GLY A 89 -3.78 0.95 17.08
C GLY A 89 -3.75 1.29 15.59
N LYS A 90 -4.79 2.03 15.18
CA LYS A 90 -4.93 2.53 13.81
C LYS A 90 -3.73 3.40 13.42
N GLY A 91 -3.31 3.26 12.17
CA GLY A 91 -2.29 4.11 11.57
C GLY A 91 -2.61 5.59 11.75
N ARG A 92 -1.62 6.40 12.10
CA ARG A 92 -1.77 7.84 12.30
C ARG A 92 -0.47 8.57 11.99
N GLN A 93 -0.58 9.76 11.41
CA GLN A 93 0.59 10.53 11.00
C GLN A 93 1.27 11.24 12.17
N ARG A 94 2.60 11.11 12.26
CA ARG A 94 3.46 11.86 13.18
C ARG A 94 3.92 13.17 12.54
N LYS A 95 3.61 14.30 13.18
CA LYS A 95 3.99 15.65 12.70
C LYS A 95 5.43 16.01 13.06
N GLY A 96 6.10 16.73 12.17
CA GLY A 96 7.42 17.32 12.39
C GLY A 96 8.39 17.10 11.23
N ARG A 97 9.56 17.74 11.31
CA ARG A 97 10.62 17.61 10.29
C ARG A 97 11.19 16.19 10.33
N VAL A 98 10.96 15.44 9.26
CA VAL A 98 11.48 14.08 9.09
C VAL A 98 12.98 14.14 8.85
N GLN A 99 13.74 13.41 9.65
CA GLN A 99 15.19 13.32 9.53
C GLN A 99 15.64 12.01 8.87
N GLY A 100 14.74 11.01 8.75
CA GLY A 100 14.99 9.68 8.20
C GLY A 100 14.08 8.64 8.86
N HIS A 101 14.36 7.37 8.63
CA HIS A 101 13.75 6.25 9.37
C HIS A 101 14.84 5.36 9.96
N LEU A 102 14.53 4.70 11.06
CA LEU A 102 15.46 3.78 11.71
C LEU A 102 15.16 2.34 11.25
N LEU A 103 16.18 1.63 10.76
CA LEU A 103 16.12 0.18 10.51
C LEU A 103 17.19 -0.49 11.39
N GLY A 104 16.76 -1.15 12.46
CA GLY A 104 17.68 -1.60 13.52
C GLY A 104 18.40 -0.41 14.13
N GLU A 105 19.71 -0.32 13.92
CA GLU A 105 20.54 0.80 14.37
C GLU A 105 20.88 1.79 13.24
N LYS A 106 20.58 1.43 11.98
CA LYS A 106 20.93 2.25 10.82
C LYS A 106 19.87 3.31 10.55
N LYS A 107 20.29 4.57 10.48
CA LYS A 107 19.49 5.66 9.94
C LYS A 107 19.43 5.57 8.41
N MET A 108 18.22 5.58 7.87
CA MET A 108 17.92 5.44 6.46
C MET A 108 17.44 6.76 5.86
N GLY A 109 17.83 7.01 4.62
CA GLY A 109 17.22 8.03 3.78
C GLY A 109 15.77 7.68 3.43
N TYR A 110 14.98 8.65 2.99
CA TYR A 110 13.54 8.49 2.79
C TYR A 110 13.18 7.44 1.70
N VAL A 111 13.89 7.45 0.56
CA VAL A 111 13.69 6.47 -0.52
C VAL A 111 14.12 5.07 -0.10
N GLU A 112 15.26 4.95 0.59
CA GLU A 112 15.74 3.66 1.11
C GLU A 112 14.73 3.09 2.13
N ALA A 113 14.18 3.94 3.00
CA ALA A 113 13.16 3.57 3.97
C ALA A 113 11.86 3.08 3.31
N ARG A 114 11.38 3.74 2.25
CA ARG A 114 10.20 3.26 1.50
C ARG A 114 10.40 1.82 1.01
N ASN A 115 11.56 1.55 0.41
CA ASN A 115 11.89 0.23 -0.15
C ASN A 115 12.13 -0.85 0.91
N ARG A 116 12.75 -0.50 2.05
CA ARG A 116 13.21 -1.49 3.05
C ARG A 116 12.29 -1.62 4.27
N ILE A 117 11.36 -0.69 4.46
CA ILE A 117 10.43 -0.67 5.58
C ILE A 117 8.99 -0.70 5.07
N PHE A 118 8.55 0.36 4.37
CA PHE A 118 7.14 0.51 4.01
C PHE A 118 6.64 -0.61 3.09
N VAL A 119 7.30 -0.84 1.95
CA VAL A 119 6.86 -1.85 0.97
C VAL A 119 6.89 -3.27 1.57
N PRO A 120 7.96 -3.73 2.25
CA PRO A 120 7.96 -5.06 2.87
C PRO A 120 6.92 -5.22 3.98
N SER A 121 6.71 -4.21 4.83
CA SER A 121 5.66 -4.25 5.85
C SER A 121 4.27 -4.31 5.22
N TYR A 122 4.04 -3.60 4.11
CA TYR A 122 2.77 -3.66 3.40
C TYR A 122 2.51 -5.02 2.77
N ALA A 123 3.50 -5.57 2.05
CA ALA A 123 3.41 -6.91 1.48
C ALA A 123 3.17 -7.98 2.57
N HIS A 124 3.83 -7.86 3.72
CA HIS A 124 3.60 -8.77 4.85
C HIS A 124 2.18 -8.66 5.41
N MET A 125 1.63 -7.46 5.55
CA MET A 125 0.25 -7.27 5.98
C MET A 125 -0.74 -7.95 5.02
N LEU A 126 -0.56 -7.75 3.70
CA LEU A 126 -1.41 -8.37 2.68
C LEU A 126 -1.32 -9.91 2.71
N ALA A 127 -0.16 -10.44 3.07
CA ALA A 127 0.11 -11.88 3.15
C ALA A 127 -0.39 -12.57 4.42
N LEU A 128 -0.53 -11.83 5.53
CA LEU A 128 -0.85 -12.44 6.82
C LEU A 128 -2.36 -12.47 7.12
N ASN A 129 -3.15 -11.60 6.47
CA ASN A 129 -4.52 -11.32 6.88
C ASN A 129 -5.53 -11.84 5.86
N GLN A 130 -6.59 -12.49 6.34
CA GLN A 130 -7.61 -13.09 5.49
C GLN A 130 -8.42 -12.03 4.73
N ASP A 131 -8.91 -10.97 5.39
CA ASP A 131 -9.78 -10.00 4.69
C ASP A 131 -9.10 -9.33 3.47
N PRO A 132 -7.83 -8.89 3.55
CA PRO A 132 -7.10 -8.45 2.36
C PRO A 132 -6.95 -9.54 1.29
N GLN A 133 -6.72 -10.79 1.68
CA GLN A 133 -6.59 -11.90 0.72
C GLN A 133 -7.89 -12.17 -0.03
N ASP A 134 -9.05 -12.14 0.64
CA ASP A 134 -10.36 -12.34 0.01
C ASP A 134 -10.66 -11.25 -1.04
N LEU A 135 -10.23 -10.00 -0.77
CA LEU A 135 -10.33 -8.91 -1.75
C LEU A 135 -9.35 -9.10 -2.91
N LEU A 136 -8.13 -9.54 -2.64
CA LEU A 136 -7.12 -9.79 -3.67
C LEU A 136 -7.50 -10.97 -4.58
N GLU A 137 -8.15 -12.00 -4.06
CA GLU A 137 -8.62 -13.14 -4.87
C GLU A 137 -9.61 -12.67 -5.95
N GLN A 138 -10.55 -11.80 -5.61
CA GLN A 138 -11.47 -11.18 -6.57
C GLN A 138 -10.73 -10.42 -7.68
N VAL A 139 -9.67 -9.69 -7.32
CA VAL A 139 -8.84 -8.94 -8.27
C VAL A 139 -8.09 -9.89 -9.21
N TYR A 140 -7.56 -10.99 -8.66
CA TYR A 140 -6.83 -11.99 -9.44
C TYR A 140 -7.76 -12.73 -10.41
N ASP A 141 -8.97 -13.07 -10.00
CA ASP A 141 -9.96 -13.71 -10.89
C ASP A 141 -10.37 -12.80 -12.04
N ARG A 142 -10.65 -11.53 -11.75
CA ARG A 142 -10.93 -10.52 -12.79
C ARG A 142 -9.74 -10.30 -13.72
N ALA A 143 -8.51 -10.36 -13.20
CA ALA A 143 -7.29 -10.23 -14.02
C ALA A 143 -7.10 -11.45 -14.94
N ARG A 144 -7.41 -12.66 -14.46
CA ARG A 144 -7.41 -13.91 -15.24
C ARG A 144 -8.48 -13.89 -16.34
N ALA A 145 -9.62 -13.28 -16.07
CA ALA A 145 -10.69 -13.02 -17.04
C ALA A 145 -10.39 -11.86 -18.03
N ASP A 146 -9.20 -11.25 -17.95
CA ASP A 146 -8.75 -10.14 -18.80
C ASP A 146 -9.57 -8.85 -18.66
N GLU A 147 -10.22 -8.68 -17.50
CA GLU A 147 -11.03 -7.51 -17.17
C GLU A 147 -10.13 -6.32 -16.79
N ARG A 148 -10.56 -5.11 -17.17
CA ARG A 148 -9.81 -3.88 -16.89
C ARG A 148 -10.07 -3.42 -15.47
N GLN A 149 -9.00 -3.09 -14.74
CA GLN A 149 -9.04 -2.86 -13.31
C GLN A 149 -8.18 -1.66 -12.93
N PHE A 150 -8.76 -0.72 -12.18
CA PHE A 150 -8.12 0.52 -11.76
C PHE A 150 -8.16 0.69 -10.26
N PHE A 151 -7.02 0.99 -9.67
CA PHE A 151 -6.84 1.27 -8.24
C PHE A 151 -6.46 2.72 -8.03
N PHE A 152 -6.97 3.31 -6.97
CA PHE A 152 -6.60 4.66 -6.53
C PHE A 152 -6.70 4.82 -5.02
N ASP A 153 -6.07 5.88 -4.51
CA ASP A 153 -6.24 6.38 -3.16
C ASP A 153 -6.28 7.92 -3.15
N VAL A 154 -6.03 8.54 -2.00
CA VAL A 154 -6.00 10.00 -1.82
C VAL A 154 -4.75 10.67 -2.43
N ASP A 155 -3.66 9.94 -2.56
CA ASP A 155 -2.37 10.40 -3.08
C ASP A 155 -2.23 10.01 -4.56
N HIS A 156 -1.34 10.70 -5.29
CA HIS A 156 -1.22 10.55 -6.75
C HIS A 156 0.20 10.29 -7.22
N ASN A 157 1.16 10.11 -6.31
CA ASN A 157 2.56 9.90 -6.66
C ASN A 157 2.90 8.41 -6.67
N PRO A 158 3.10 7.79 -7.86
CA PRO A 158 3.51 6.40 -7.97
C PRO A 158 5.04 6.23 -7.85
N ASN A 159 5.81 7.32 -7.91
CA ASN A 159 7.26 7.24 -8.01
C ASN A 159 7.87 7.16 -6.60
N ILE A 160 8.35 5.96 -6.25
CA ILE A 160 9.01 5.69 -4.97
C ILE A 160 10.24 6.59 -4.71
N SER A 161 10.91 7.05 -5.78
CA SER A 161 12.06 7.96 -5.71
C SER A 161 11.67 9.44 -5.59
N ASN A 162 10.43 9.82 -5.94
CA ASN A 162 9.94 11.18 -5.79
C ASN A 162 9.60 11.47 -4.33
N THR A 163 10.42 12.31 -3.69
CA THR A 163 10.29 12.68 -2.28
C THR A 163 9.53 13.99 -2.06
N ASN A 164 9.10 14.67 -3.12
CA ASN A 164 8.40 15.96 -3.05
C ASN A 164 6.93 15.81 -2.62
N SER A 165 6.39 14.59 -2.64
CA SER A 165 5.04 14.26 -2.20
C SER A 165 5.00 12.89 -1.51
N ALA A 166 3.93 12.61 -0.77
CA ALA A 166 3.66 11.29 -0.21
C ALA A 166 3.62 10.24 -1.32
N LEU A 167 3.95 8.99 -1.01
CA LEU A 167 3.85 7.88 -1.97
C LEU A 167 2.42 7.35 -1.89
N ALA A 168 1.73 7.22 -3.03
CA ALA A 168 0.41 6.60 -3.05
C ALA A 168 0.54 5.11 -2.67
N HIS A 169 -0.11 4.68 -1.59
CA HIS A 169 -0.05 3.27 -1.18
C HIS A 169 -0.72 2.37 -2.21
N SER A 170 -1.75 2.87 -2.89
CA SER A 170 -2.43 2.18 -3.98
C SER A 170 -1.48 1.86 -5.13
N SER A 171 -0.53 2.75 -5.43
CA SER A 171 0.51 2.47 -6.43
C SER A 171 1.46 1.34 -6.00
N VAL A 172 1.76 1.24 -4.70
CA VAL A 172 2.57 0.15 -4.14
C VAL A 172 1.79 -1.17 -4.21
N LEU A 173 0.50 -1.14 -3.84
CA LEU A 173 -0.41 -2.28 -3.93
C LEU A 173 -0.49 -2.83 -5.36
N VAL A 174 -0.70 -1.95 -6.34
CA VAL A 174 -0.73 -2.31 -7.78
C VAL A 174 0.57 -3.00 -8.21
N ASN A 175 1.72 -2.49 -7.78
CA ASN A 175 3.00 -3.11 -8.08
C ASN A 175 3.11 -4.52 -7.46
N ILE A 176 2.70 -4.69 -6.20
CA ILE A 176 2.69 -6.00 -5.52
C ILE A 176 1.76 -6.99 -6.27
N ILE A 177 0.53 -6.57 -6.61
CA ILE A 177 -0.42 -7.37 -7.37
C ILE A 177 0.18 -7.80 -8.72
N ASN A 178 0.72 -6.86 -9.49
CA ASN A 178 1.30 -7.16 -10.80
C ASN A 178 2.58 -8.02 -10.70
N GLU A 179 3.32 -7.99 -9.60
CA GLU A 179 4.41 -8.92 -9.31
C GLU A 179 3.91 -10.34 -9.03
N VAL A 180 2.77 -10.49 -8.36
CA VAL A 180 2.12 -11.80 -8.13
C VAL A 180 1.54 -12.37 -9.43
N LEU A 181 0.87 -11.53 -10.22
CA LEU A 181 0.32 -11.90 -11.53
C LEU A 181 1.39 -12.16 -12.61
N GLY A 182 2.67 -11.94 -12.32
CA GLY A 182 3.76 -12.09 -13.29
C GLY A 182 3.74 -11.06 -14.42
N CYS A 183 3.03 -9.95 -14.25
CA CYS A 183 2.85 -8.89 -15.25
C CYS A 183 3.82 -7.71 -15.08
N SER A 184 4.84 -7.82 -14.22
CA SER A 184 5.78 -6.74 -13.94
C SER A 184 6.77 -6.49 -15.09
N ALA A 185 6.94 -5.21 -15.46
CA ALA A 185 7.84 -4.77 -16.53
C ALA A 185 9.34 -5.02 -16.27
N ASN A 186 9.73 -5.37 -15.05
CA ASN A 186 11.12 -5.69 -14.69
C ASN A 186 11.23 -7.15 -14.21
N ASN A 187 11.73 -7.99 -15.11
CA ASN A 187 11.94 -9.40 -14.92
C ASN A 187 13.13 -9.67 -13.97
N SER A 188 12.85 -9.96 -12.70
CA SER A 188 13.75 -10.74 -11.84
C SER A 188 12.96 -11.25 -10.63
N ARG A 189 12.44 -12.49 -10.70
CA ARG A 189 11.80 -13.27 -9.62
C ARG A 189 10.86 -12.48 -8.70
N SER A 190 9.55 -12.73 -8.80
CA SER A 190 8.54 -12.13 -7.92
C SER A 190 9.02 -12.08 -6.45
N ARG A 191 9.22 -10.86 -5.92
CA ARG A 191 9.75 -10.68 -4.57
C ARG A 191 8.70 -11.02 -3.52
N TYR A 192 7.42 -11.01 -3.90
CA TYR A 192 6.28 -11.15 -3.00
C TYR A 192 5.44 -12.41 -3.23
N ALA A 193 5.46 -13.05 -4.42
CA ALA A 193 4.67 -14.27 -4.69
C ALA A 193 5.12 -15.53 -3.92
N ARG A 194 6.19 -15.45 -3.11
CA ARG A 194 6.54 -16.53 -2.17
C ARG A 194 5.86 -16.39 -0.81
N HIS A 195 5.17 -15.28 -0.59
CA HIS A 195 4.54 -14.92 0.67
C HIS A 195 3.04 -14.64 0.54
N LEU A 196 2.55 -14.38 -0.67
CA LEU A 196 1.14 -14.30 -1.05
C LEU A 196 0.77 -15.55 -1.84
#